data_AF-A0A5E4ZLA8-F1
#
_entry.id   AF-A0A5E4ZLA8-F1
#
_cell.length_a   1.000
_cell.length_b   1.000
_cell.length_c   1.000
_cell.angle_alpha   90.00
_cell.angle_beta   90.00
_cell.angle_gamma   90.00
#
_symmetry.space_group_name_H-M   'P 1'
#
loop_
_entity.id
_entity.type
_entity.pdbx_description
1 polymer ?
#
loop_
_entity_poly.entity_id
_entity_poly.type
_entity_poly.pdbx_seq_one_letter_code
_entity_poly.pdbx_strand_id
1 'polypeptide(L)'
;MLGFQFYTRNTATNYQNAPLMTLDLMGLKKFSNGLGLGLVMGTVQQLGNDSGPVADRLNGFVGRDFTLGPIITFDTKIAGKHPLSASLRWVPSISSTNRLKSTNTVQATATLAF
;
A
#
# COMPACT_ATOMS: atom_id res chain seq x y z
N MET A 1 4.19 7.68 -3.75
CA MET A 1 5.59 7.21 -3.76
C MET A 1 5.75 6.19 -4.89
N LEU A 2 6.77 6.37 -5.74
CA LEU A 2 7.22 5.32 -6.68
C LEU A 2 8.36 4.55 -6.01
N GLY A 3 8.38 3.23 -6.15
CA GLY A 3 9.42 2.37 -5.58
C GLY A 3 9.67 1.12 -6.39
N PHE A 4 10.88 0.59 -6.27
CA PHE A 4 11.28 -0.71 -6.80
C PHE A 4 11.74 -1.59 -5.65
N GLN A 5 11.29 -2.84 -5.64
CA GLN A 5 11.59 -3.81 -4.59
C GLN A 5 12.32 -5.00 -5.21
N PHE A 6 13.46 -5.36 -4.63
CA PHE A 6 14.28 -6.49 -5.04
C PHE A 6 14.32 -7.51 -3.92
N TYR A 7 14.06 -8.76 -4.25
CA TYR A 7 13.98 -9.85 -3.28
C TYR A 7 15.16 -10.80 -3.46
N THR A 8 15.77 -11.19 -2.34
CA THR A 8 16.72 -12.30 -2.32
C THR A 8 15.98 -13.63 -2.27
N ARG A 9 16.66 -14.71 -2.67
CA ARG A 9 16.12 -16.06 -2.59
C ARG A 9 15.83 -16.45 -1.13
N ASN A 10 14.64 -16.99 -0.89
CA ASN A 10 14.31 -17.66 0.37
C ASN A 10 14.95 -19.06 0.36
N THR A 11 15.90 -19.31 1.25
CA THR A 11 16.66 -20.56 1.33
C THR A 11 15.85 -21.75 1.84
N ALA A 12 14.74 -21.53 2.55
CA ALA A 12 13.89 -22.60 3.05
C ALA A 12 12.96 -23.18 1.98
N THR A 13 12.49 -22.35 1.04
CA THR A 13 11.56 -22.76 -0.03
C THR A 13 12.20 -22.75 -1.42
N ASN A 14 13.43 -22.24 -1.53
CA ASN A 14 14.11 -21.92 -2.79
C ASN A 14 13.30 -21.02 -3.72
N TYR A 15 12.38 -20.21 -3.18
CA TYR A 15 11.56 -19.27 -3.91
C TYR A 15 12.19 -17.88 -3.96
N GLN A 16 12.05 -17.20 -5.09
CA GLN A 16 12.46 -15.80 -5.21
C GLN A 16 11.43 -15.03 -6.03
N ASN A 17 10.89 -13.96 -5.42
CA ASN A 17 10.00 -13.03 -6.10
C ASN A 17 10.75 -12.30 -7.22
N ALA A 18 10.10 -12.06 -8.35
CA ALA A 18 10.58 -11.10 -9.32
C ALA A 18 10.57 -9.68 -8.73
N PRO A 19 11.37 -8.74 -9.30
CA PRO A 19 11.31 -7.35 -8.89
C PRO A 19 9.89 -6.77 -8.99
N LEU A 20 9.50 -5.97 -8.00
CA LEU A 20 8.19 -5.29 -7.99
C LEU A 20 8.38 -3.79 -8.16
N MET A 21 7.59 -3.18 -9.03
CA MET A 21 7.36 -1.75 -9.07
C MET A 21 6.09 -1.44 -8.27
N THR A 22 6.14 -0.42 -7.43
CA THR A 22 4.99 0.09 -6.69
C THR A 22 4.83 1.57 -6.92
N LEU A 23 3.60 2.03 -7.15
CA LEU A 23 3.27 3.44 -7.25
C LEU A 23 2.03 3.74 -6.40
N ASP A 24 2.19 4.61 -5.41
CA ASP A 24 1.11 5.18 -4.61
C ASP A 24 0.94 6.67 -4.91
N LEU A 25 -0.29 7.14 -5.06
CA LEU A 25 -0.62 8.56 -5.20
C LEU A 25 -1.74 8.91 -4.21
N MET A 26 -1.66 10.12 -3.65
CA MET A 26 -2.67 10.63 -2.72
C MET A 26 -2.99 12.07 -3.06
N GLY A 27 -4.27 12.35 -3.25
CA GLY A 27 -4.81 13.70 -3.34
C GLY A 27 -5.61 14.01 -2.08
N LEU A 28 -5.31 15.13 -1.41
CA LEU A 28 -5.94 15.50 -0.15
C LEU A 28 -6.38 16.97 -0.18
N LYS A 29 -7.64 17.22 0.19
CA LYS A 29 -8.14 18.56 0.50
C LYS A 29 -8.13 18.74 2.01
N LYS A 30 -7.32 19.68 2.51
CA LYS A 30 -7.28 20.06 3.93
C LYS A 30 -8.20 21.24 4.20
N PHE A 31 -8.85 21.21 5.36
CA PHE A 31 -9.74 22.25 5.88
C PHE A 31 -9.08 22.96 7.06
N SER A 32 -9.50 24.20 7.34
CA SER A 32 -8.92 25.03 8.40
C SER A 32 -9.13 24.47 9.82
N ASN A 33 -10.10 23.57 10.00
CA ASN A 33 -10.39 22.90 11.27
C ASN A 33 -9.52 21.65 11.51
N GLY A 34 -8.48 21.42 10.70
CA GLY A 34 -7.58 20.27 10.83
C GLY A 34 -8.06 18.99 10.15
N LEU A 35 -9.32 18.94 9.70
CA LEU A 35 -9.83 17.81 8.91
C LEU A 35 -9.21 17.82 7.51
N GLY A 36 -8.98 16.64 6.94
CA GLY A 36 -8.68 16.47 5.52
C GLY A 36 -9.44 15.29 4.94
N LEU A 37 -9.86 15.43 3.68
CA LEU A 37 -10.57 14.40 2.92
C LEU A 37 -9.86 14.20 1.60
N GLY A 38 -9.69 12.95 1.18
CA GLY A 38 -8.90 12.65 -0.01
C GLY A 38 -9.15 11.27 -0.59
N LEU A 39 -8.39 11.00 -1.63
CA LEU A 39 -8.33 9.70 -2.29
C LEU A 39 -6.88 9.21 -2.31
N VAL A 40 -6.73 7.90 -2.16
CA VAL A 40 -5.48 7.17 -2.32
C VAL A 40 -5.66 6.19 -3.46
N MET A 41 -4.71 6.15 -4.37
CA MET A 41 -4.60 5.09 -5.37
C MET A 41 -3.22 4.45 -5.30
N GLY A 42 -3.17 3.15 -5.57
CA GLY A 42 -1.96 2.38 -5.53
C GLY A 42 -1.94 1.34 -6.63
N THR A 43 -0.77 1.09 -7.22
CA THR A 43 -0.55 -0.05 -8.10
C THR A 43 0.74 -0.78 -7.75
N VAL A 44 0.69 -2.10 -7.87
CA VAL A 44 1.86 -2.97 -7.79
C VAL A 44 1.95 -3.71 -9.12
N GLN A 45 3.10 -3.63 -9.77
CA GLN A 45 3.40 -4.37 -11.00
C GLN A 45 4.63 -5.22 -10.79
N GLN A 46 4.49 -6.51 -11.03
CA GLN A 46 5.61 -7.42 -11.05
C GLN A 46 6.31 -7.37 -12.41
N LEU A 47 7.63 -7.14 -12.38
CA LEU A 47 8.43 -6.85 -13.57
C LEU A 47 8.99 -8.09 -14.27
N GLY A 48 8.63 -9.29 -13.80
CA GLY A 48 9.07 -10.56 -14.35
C GLY A 48 8.41 -11.76 -13.68
N ASN A 49 8.85 -12.97 -14.01
CA ASN A 49 8.34 -14.19 -13.42
C ASN A 49 9.04 -14.49 -12.08
N ASP A 50 8.28 -14.93 -11.10
CA ASP A 50 8.87 -15.56 -9.91
C ASP A 50 9.69 -16.80 -10.30
N SER A 51 10.70 -17.14 -9.49
CA SER A 51 11.56 -18.30 -9.74
C SER A 51 11.60 -19.26 -8.57
N GLY A 52 11.79 -20.56 -8.88
CA GLY A 52 11.91 -21.63 -7.90
C GLY A 52 10.91 -22.76 -8.13
N PRO A 53 11.04 -23.90 -7.41
CA PRO A 53 10.32 -25.14 -7.72
C PRO A 53 8.79 -25.02 -7.76
N VAL A 54 8.22 -24.11 -6.97
CA VAL A 54 6.78 -23.82 -6.96
C VAL A 54 6.39 -22.90 -8.13
N ALA A 55 7.20 -21.90 -8.44
CA ALA A 55 6.94 -20.98 -9.57
C ALA A 55 7.02 -21.73 -10.91
N ASP A 56 7.97 -22.65 -11.06
CA ASP A 56 8.17 -23.46 -12.26
C ASP A 56 6.96 -24.37 -12.53
N ARG A 57 6.31 -24.88 -11.48
CA ARG A 57 5.08 -25.69 -11.59
C ARG A 57 3.83 -24.88 -11.93
N LEU A 58 3.86 -23.57 -11.71
CA LEU A 58 2.73 -22.66 -11.87
C LEU A 58 2.93 -21.70 -13.07
N ASN A 59 3.90 -22.02 -13.95
CA ASN A 59 4.27 -21.25 -15.14
C ASN A 59 4.68 -19.78 -14.87
N GLY A 60 5.25 -19.51 -13.70
CA GLY A 60 5.67 -18.17 -13.31
C GLY A 60 4.48 -17.25 -13.01
N PHE A 61 4.41 -16.75 -11.78
CA PHE A 61 3.43 -15.72 -11.46
C PHE A 61 3.94 -14.37 -11.96
N VAL A 62 3.08 -13.64 -12.68
CA VAL A 62 3.22 -12.19 -12.88
C VAL A 62 2.02 -11.52 -12.23
N GLY A 63 2.26 -10.94 -11.06
CA GLY A 63 1.23 -10.25 -10.29
C GLY A 63 1.03 -8.81 -10.72
N ARG A 64 -0.22 -8.37 -10.78
CA ARG A 64 -0.56 -6.93 -10.85
C ARG A 64 -1.74 -6.62 -9.95
N ASP A 65 -1.74 -5.41 -9.38
CA ASP A 65 -2.82 -4.93 -8.54
C ASP A 65 -3.05 -3.44 -8.76
N PHE A 66 -4.31 -3.01 -8.69
CA PHE A 66 -4.73 -1.63 -8.69
C PHE A 66 -5.77 -1.40 -7.60
N THR A 67 -5.52 -0.39 -6.77
CA THR A 67 -6.31 -0.04 -5.59
C THR A 67 -6.71 1.43 -5.66
N LEU A 68 -7.90 1.73 -5.14
CA LEU A 68 -8.41 3.10 -5.07
C LEU A 68 -9.39 3.19 -3.90
N GLY A 69 -9.25 4.21 -3.07
CA GLY A 69 -10.24 4.45 -2.03
C GLY A 69 -10.04 5.72 -1.22
N PRO A 70 -10.98 6.02 -0.31
CA PRO A 70 -10.96 7.24 0.47
C PRO A 70 -9.93 7.24 1.59
N ILE A 71 -9.51 8.44 1.97
CA ILE A 71 -8.76 8.73 3.19
C ILE A 71 -9.35 9.95 3.89
N ILE A 72 -9.44 9.86 5.22
CA ILE A 72 -9.74 10.97 6.12
C ILE A 72 -8.51 11.20 7.00
N THR A 73 -8.13 12.45 7.19
CA THR A 73 -7.02 12.86 8.07
C THR A 73 -7.51 13.87 9.09
N PHE A 74 -6.87 13.91 10.25
CA PHE A 74 -7.13 14.91 11.27
C PHE A 74 -5.83 15.35 11.93
N ASP A 75 -5.54 16.64 11.86
CA ASP A 75 -4.36 17.27 12.45
C ASP A 75 -4.80 18.28 13.52
N THR A 76 -4.28 18.18 14.75
CA THR A 76 -4.58 19.12 15.85
C THR A 76 -3.40 19.27 16.81
N LYS A 77 -3.53 20.14 17.81
CA LYS A 77 -2.59 20.27 18.93
C LYS A 77 -3.29 19.96 20.25
N ILE A 78 -2.82 18.95 20.97
CA ILE A 78 -3.29 18.64 22.32
C ILE A 78 -2.70 19.67 23.29
N ALA A 79 -3.56 20.27 24.12
CA ALA A 79 -3.21 21.33 25.05
C ALA A 79 -2.45 22.52 24.40
N GLY A 80 -2.66 22.73 23.09
CA GLY A 80 -1.97 23.76 22.30
C GLY A 80 -0.48 23.51 22.05
N LYS A 81 0.10 22.42 22.59
CA LYS A 81 1.55 22.18 22.59
C LYS A 81 1.96 20.94 21.81
N HIS A 82 1.21 19.85 21.91
CA HIS A 82 1.61 18.56 21.36
C HIS A 82 0.90 18.28 20.04
N PRO A 83 1.61 18.26 18.89
CA PRO A 83 1.01 17.93 17.61
C PRO A 83 0.47 16.50 17.62
N LEU A 84 -0.80 16.35 17.21
CA LEU A 84 -1.46 15.08 16.97
C LEU A 84 -1.87 15.02 15.50
N SER A 85 -1.48 13.95 14.82
CA SER A 85 -1.92 13.63 13.45
C SER A 85 -2.55 12.25 13.44
N ALA A 86 -3.74 12.13 12.87
CA ALA A 86 -4.45 10.88 12.70
C ALA A 86 -4.92 10.70 11.25
N SER A 87 -5.06 9.46 10.81
CA SER A 87 -5.61 9.14 9.50
C SER A 87 -6.39 7.83 9.54
N LEU A 88 -7.45 7.75 8.74
CA LEU A 88 -8.22 6.56 8.48
C LEU A 88 -8.34 6.40 6.96
N ARG A 89 -7.92 5.24 6.43
CA ARG A 89 -8.04 4.93 5.00
C ARG A 89 -8.66 3.58 4.77
N TRP A 90 -9.45 3.49 3.71
CA TRP A 90 -9.98 2.25 3.17
C TRP A 90 -9.64 2.25 1.69
N VAL A 91 -8.76 1.35 1.25
CA VAL A 91 -8.21 1.37 -0.12
C VAL A 91 -8.37 -0.01 -0.74
N PRO A 92 -9.58 -0.38 -1.21
CA PRO A 92 -9.86 -1.70 -1.75
C PRO A 92 -9.14 -1.92 -3.10
N SER A 93 -8.81 -3.19 -3.36
CA SER A 93 -8.38 -3.70 -4.66
C SER A 93 -9.54 -3.65 -5.65
N ILE A 94 -9.38 -2.84 -6.69
CA ILE A 94 -10.31 -2.73 -7.81
C ILE A 94 -10.08 -3.88 -8.80
N SER A 95 -8.81 -4.15 -9.11
CA SER A 95 -8.39 -5.23 -10.00
C SER A 95 -7.09 -5.85 -9.51
N SER A 96 -7.07 -7.18 -9.43
CA SER A 96 -5.89 -7.94 -9.03
C SER A 96 -5.77 -9.18 -9.92
N THR A 97 -4.56 -9.49 -10.35
CA THR A 97 -4.23 -10.73 -11.06
C THR A 97 -3.05 -11.36 -10.36
N ASN A 98 -3.15 -12.64 -9.99
CA ASN A 98 -2.10 -13.37 -9.26
C ASN A 98 -1.60 -12.64 -7.99
N ARG A 99 -2.49 -11.88 -7.35
CA ARG A 99 -2.27 -11.17 -6.08
C ARG A 99 -3.54 -11.22 -5.24
N LEU A 100 -3.40 -11.11 -3.92
CA LEU A 100 -4.55 -11.09 -3.00
C LEU A 100 -5.41 -9.86 -3.29
N LYS A 101 -6.70 -10.08 -3.55
CA LYS A 101 -7.71 -9.03 -3.67
C LYS A 101 -8.26 -8.73 -2.28
N SER A 102 -8.06 -7.51 -1.78
CA SER A 102 -8.65 -7.08 -0.51
C SER A 102 -9.69 -6.00 -0.74
N THR A 103 -10.91 -6.19 -0.26
CA THR A 103 -11.98 -5.17 -0.34
C THR A 103 -12.41 -4.63 1.02
N ASN A 104 -12.03 -5.28 2.11
CA ASN A 104 -12.61 -5.02 3.44
C ASN A 104 -11.54 -4.62 4.48
N THR A 105 -10.31 -4.35 4.06
CA THR A 105 -9.24 -3.92 4.97
C THR A 105 -9.26 -2.40 5.15
N VAL A 106 -9.34 -1.96 6.40
CA VAL A 106 -9.23 -0.56 6.80
C VAL A 106 -7.92 -0.37 7.58
N GLN A 107 -7.27 0.77 7.39
CA GLN A 107 -6.08 1.15 8.15
C GLN A 107 -6.31 2.47 8.88
N ALA A 108 -6.08 2.45 10.19
CA ALA A 108 -6.01 3.64 11.04
C ALA A 108 -4.57 3.88 11.50
N THR A 109 -4.19 5.14 11.65
CA THR A 109 -2.88 5.54 12.18
C THR A 109 -3.05 6.81 13.01
N ALA A 110 -2.32 6.91 14.11
CA ALA A 110 -2.25 8.10 14.95
C ALA A 110 -0.80 8.32 15.39
N THR A 111 -0.35 9.57 15.38
CA THR A 111 1.00 9.98 15.79
C THR A 111 0.88 11.17 16.73
N LEU A 112 1.47 11.04 17.92
CA LEU A 112 1.60 12.11 18.91
C LEU A 112 3.08 12.46 19.04
N ALA A 113 3.44 13.70 18.71
CA ALA A 113 4.79 14.20 18.93
C ALA A 113 4.88 14.84 20.33
N PHE A 114 5.88 14.44 21.10
CA PHE A 114 6.14 14.90 22.47
C PHE A 114 7.48 15.62 22.59
#